data_AF-A0A926PQQ5-F1
#
_entry.id   AF-A0A926PQQ5-F1
#
_cell.length_a   1.000
_cell.length_b   1.000
_cell.length_c   1.000
_cell.angle_alpha   90.00
_cell.angle_beta   90.00
_cell.angle_gamma   90.00
#
_symmetry.space_group_name_H-M   'P 1'
#
loop_
_entity.id
_entity.type
_entity.pdbx_description
1 polymer ?
#
loop_
_entity_poly.entity_id
_entity_poly.type
_entity_poly.pdbx_seq_one_letter_code
_entity_poly.pdbx_strand_id
1 'polypeptide(L)'
;MTRQQGSGRFNLVTRWRRSYRKSQTNQVWYLLTNLVCLEAALNSYAKRFSTEPMFKDLKKGGYNMESYRATGQRFQALVLLVAIAYLHWTV
;
A
#
# COMPACT_ATOMS: atom_id res chain seq x y z
N MET A 1 21.23 -19.50 6.84
CA MET A 1 22.33 -18.71 6.23
C MET A 1 21.96 -18.56 4.76
N THR A 2 21.53 -17.39 4.27
CA THR A 2 22.43 -16.33 3.77
C THR A 2 21.77 -14.95 3.93
N ARG A 3 22.40 -14.05 4.69
CA ARG A 3 22.13 -12.61 4.58
C ARG A 3 22.85 -12.16 3.32
N GLN A 4 22.14 -12.06 2.20
CA GLN A 4 22.72 -11.45 1.00
C GLN A 4 23.07 -10.00 1.35
N GLN A 5 24.36 -9.72 1.57
CA GLN A 5 24.88 -8.37 1.69
C GLN A 5 24.84 -7.74 0.30
N GLY A 6 23.65 -7.29 -0.10
CA GLY A 6 23.46 -6.49 -1.30
C GLY A 6 23.86 -5.05 -1.00
N SER A 7 25.15 -4.73 -1.09
CA SER A 7 25.60 -3.34 -1.20
C SER A 7 25.31 -2.83 -2.62
N GLY A 8 24.02 -2.72 -2.95
CA GLY A 8 23.56 -2.12 -4.20
C GLY A 8 23.50 -0.60 -4.08
N ARG A 9 23.80 0.11 -5.17
CA ARG A 9 23.53 1.56 -5.26
C ARG A 9 22.01 1.77 -5.19
N PHE A 10 21.59 2.71 -4.33
CA PHE A 10 20.19 3.11 -4.20
C PHE A 10 20.09 4.63 -4.24
N ASN A 11 18.92 5.11 -4.66
CA ASN A 11 18.57 6.51 -4.62
C ASN A 11 17.76 6.78 -3.35
N LEU A 12 18.01 7.92 -2.73
CA LEU A 12 17.25 8.40 -1.57
C LEU A 12 16.44 9.62 -2.01
N VAL A 13 15.11 9.49 -1.97
CA VAL A 13 14.20 10.61 -2.20
C VAL A 13 13.79 11.18 -0.86
N THR A 14 13.93 12.49 -0.71
CA THR A 14 13.43 13.23 0.45
C THR A 14 12.25 14.08 0.02
N ARG A 15 11.13 14.01 0.75
CA ARG A 15 9.94 14.82 0.48
C ARG A 15 9.40 15.43 1.75
N TRP A 16 9.29 16.75 1.74
CA TRP A 16 8.59 17.49 2.77
C TRP A 16 7.14 17.70 2.36
N ARG A 17 6.19 17.14 3.11
CA ARG A 17 4.76 17.37 2.83
C ARG A 17 4.38 18.74 3.41
N ARG A 18 3.93 19.66 2.56
CA ARG A 18 3.44 20.97 3.01
C ARG A 18 2.22 20.78 3.92
N SER A 19 2.15 21.55 5.00
CA SER A 19 0.96 21.59 5.85
C SER A 19 -0.21 22.15 5.04
N TYR A 20 -1.36 21.49 5.12
CA TYR A 20 -2.59 21.92 4.45
C TYR A 20 -3.67 22.18 5.49
N ARG A 21 -4.30 23.37 5.40
CA ARG A 21 -5.30 23.87 6.36
C ARG A 21 -4.83 23.82 7.83
N LYS A 22 -5.33 22.88 8.63
CA LYS A 22 -5.07 22.73 10.08
C LYS A 22 -4.18 21.52 10.43
N SER A 23 -3.80 20.71 9.43
CA SER A 23 -2.97 19.52 9.65
C SER A 23 -1.50 19.90 9.50
N GLN A 24 -0.87 20.29 10.60
CA GLN A 24 0.59 20.40 10.66
C GLN A 24 1.23 19.01 10.74
N THR A 25 1.35 18.33 9.60
CA THR A 25 2.19 17.14 9.55
C THR A 25 3.62 17.56 9.28
N ASN A 26 4.39 17.72 10.36
CA ASN A 26 5.84 17.89 10.33
C ASN A 26 6.54 16.54 10.04
N GLN A 27 6.10 15.85 8.98
CA GLN A 27 6.59 14.54 8.63
C GLN A 27 7.40 14.64 7.33
N VAL A 28 8.70 14.38 7.47
CA VAL A 28 9.61 14.21 6.34
C VAL A 28 9.52 12.77 5.87
N TRP A 29 9.35 12.58 4.57
CA TRP A 29 9.39 11.25 3.97
C TRP A 29 10.78 11.02 3.38
N TYR A 30 11.38 9.89 3.77
CA TYR A 30 12.60 9.36 3.19
C TYR A 30 12.25 8.06 2.46
N LEU A 31 12.39 8.04 1.14
CA LEU A 31 12.08 6.89 0.31
C LEU A 31 13.38 6.35 -0.29
N LEU A 32 13.70 5.11 0.07
CA LEU A 32 14.80 4.36 -0.53
C LEU A 32 14.29 3.66 -1.79
N THR A 33 14.90 3.91 -2.94
CA THR A 33 14.42 3.40 -4.22
C THR A 33 15.55 3.11 -5.20
N ASN A 34 15.37 2.12 -6.06
CA ASN A 34 16.24 1.88 -7.22
C ASN A 34 15.75 2.62 -8.47
N LEU A 35 14.62 3.33 -8.40
CA LEU A 35 14.09 4.13 -9.49
C LEU A 35 14.95 5.38 -9.67
N VAL A 36 15.32 5.64 -10.92
CA VAL A 36 16.20 6.77 -11.27
C VAL A 36 15.42 8.09 -11.40
N CYS A 37 14.14 8.02 -11.72
CA CYS A 37 13.26 9.19 -11.84
C CYS A 37 12.52 9.48 -10.54
N LEU A 38 12.64 10.73 -10.05
CA LEU A 38 11.95 11.21 -8.85
C LEU A 38 10.43 11.07 -8.98
N GLU A 39 9.86 11.47 -10.11
CA GLU A 39 8.42 11.39 -10.34
C GLU A 39 7.92 9.94 -10.36
N ALA A 40 8.67 9.04 -11.00
CA ALA A 40 8.38 7.62 -10.97
C ALA A 40 8.41 7.06 -9.54
N ALA A 41 9.39 7.46 -8.72
CA ALA A 41 9.47 7.06 -7.33
C ALA A 41 8.28 7.57 -6.49
N LEU A 42 7.91 8.83 -6.66
CA LEU A 42 6.77 9.43 -5.94
C LEU A 42 5.43 8.82 -6.38
N ASN A 43 5.23 8.62 -7.69
CA ASN A 43 4.02 8.00 -8.22
C ASN A 43 3.91 6.53 -7.79
N SER A 44 5.02 5.79 -7.77
CA SER A 44 5.05 4.41 -7.28
C SER A 44 4.71 4.34 -5.79
N TYR A 45 5.27 5.25 -4.99
CA TYR A 45 4.95 5.32 -3.57
C TYR A 45 3.50 5.74 -3.31
N ALA A 46 2.95 6.67 -4.10
CA ALA A 46 1.56 7.10 -3.96
C ALA A 46 0.58 5.93 -4.17
N LYS A 47 0.87 5.02 -5.09
CA LYS A 47 0.07 3.80 -5.34
C LYS A 47 0.04 2.83 -4.15
N ARG A 48 0.91 2.97 -3.15
CA ARG A 48 0.90 2.15 -1.93
C ARG A 48 -0.46 2.21 -1.21
N PHE A 49 -1.14 3.34 -1.27
CA PHE A 49 -2.43 3.55 -0.60
C PHE A 49 -3.61 2.99 -1.41
N SER A 50 -3.42 2.59 -2.66
CA SER A 50 -4.48 2.03 -3.51
C SER A 50 -5.01 0.68 -3.02
N THR A 51 -4.29 -0.02 -2.14
CA THR A 51 -4.75 -1.27 -1.50
C THR A 51 -5.59 -1.03 -0.26
N GLU A 52 -5.52 0.16 0.34
CA GLU A 52 -6.22 0.49 1.58
C GLU A 52 -7.75 0.41 1.48
N PRO A 53 -8.40 0.80 0.36
CA PRO A 53 -9.84 0.59 0.17
C PRO A 53 -10.26 -0.88 0.31
N MET A 54 -9.55 -1.80 -0.33
CA MET A 54 -9.81 -3.25 -0.22
C MET A 54 -9.70 -3.72 1.24
N PHE A 55 -8.67 -3.29 1.97
CA PHE A 55 -8.50 -3.67 3.38
C PHE A 55 -9.55 -3.03 4.29
N LYS A 56 -9.99 -1.81 4.00
CA LYS A 56 -11.06 -1.13 4.74
C LYS A 56 -12.38 -1.87 4.58
N ASP A 57 -12.66 -2.35 3.36
CA ASP A 57 -13.86 -3.12 3.02
C ASP A 57 -13.94 -4.49 3.68
N LEU A 58 -12.80 -5.15 3.92
CA LEU A 58 -12.76 -6.40 4.66
C LEU A 58 -13.07 -6.20 6.16
N LYS A 59 -12.76 -5.03 6.70
CA LYS A 59 -12.94 -4.66 8.11
C LYS A 59 -14.32 -4.07 8.38
N LYS A 60 -14.58 -3.71 9.64
CA LYS A 60 -15.76 -2.92 10.05
C LYS A 60 -15.93 -1.59 9.30
N GLY A 61 -14.88 -1.09 8.64
CA GLY A 61 -14.91 0.17 7.88
C GLY A 61 -15.60 0.08 6.50
N GLY A 62 -16.01 -1.12 6.06
CA GLY A 62 -16.81 -1.35 4.86
C GLY A 62 -17.76 -2.55 5.02
N TYR A 63 -17.59 -3.63 4.24
CA TYR A 63 -18.52 -4.78 4.25
C TYR A 63 -18.46 -5.67 5.50
N ASN A 64 -17.53 -5.39 6.43
CA ASN A 64 -17.42 -6.10 7.71
C ASN A 64 -17.28 -7.62 7.52
N MET A 65 -16.52 -8.05 6.50
CA MET A 65 -16.30 -9.47 6.20
C MET A 65 -15.60 -10.21 7.34
N GLU A 66 -14.83 -9.50 8.18
CA GLU A 66 -14.28 -10.04 9.44
C GLU A 66 -15.36 -10.53 10.42
N SER A 67 -16.56 -9.94 10.40
CA SER A 67 -17.69 -10.40 11.22
C SER A 67 -18.40 -11.61 10.61
N TYR A 68 -18.16 -11.88 9.32
CA TYR A 68 -18.71 -13.03 8.63
C TYR A 68 -17.94 -14.27 9.07
N ARG A 69 -18.63 -15.25 9.68
CA ARG A 69 -18.03 -16.48 10.21
C ARG A 69 -17.63 -17.48 9.11
N ALA A 70 -17.23 -17.02 7.93
CA ALA A 70 -16.65 -17.91 6.93
C ALA A 70 -15.30 -18.42 7.45
N THR A 71 -15.09 -19.73 7.33
CA THR A 71 -13.86 -20.40 7.75
C THR A 71 -13.31 -21.28 6.64
N GLY A 72 -12.03 -21.65 6.75
CA GLY A 72 -11.36 -22.55 5.82
C GLY A 72 -11.44 -22.09 4.36
N GLN A 73 -11.78 -23.01 3.47
CA GLN A 73 -11.78 -22.80 2.02
C GLN A 73 -12.76 -21.71 1.56
N ARG A 74 -13.90 -21.56 2.25
CA ARG A 74 -14.90 -20.53 1.92
C ARG A 74 -14.36 -19.13 2.13
N PHE A 75 -13.64 -18.93 3.24
CA PHE A 75 -13.00 -17.63 3.51
C PHE A 75 -11.93 -17.31 2.47
N GLN A 76 -11.08 -18.29 2.14
CA GLN A 76 -10.04 -18.14 1.12
C GLN A 76 -10.62 -17.76 -0.25
N ALA A 77 -11.69 -18.45 -0.67
CA ALA A 77 -12.38 -18.15 -1.93
C ALA A 77 -12.97 -16.72 -1.94
N LEU A 78 -13.58 -16.28 -0.84
CA LEU A 78 -14.12 -14.93 -0.73
C LEU A 78 -13.04 -13.85 -0.80
N VAL A 79 -11.93 -14.02 -0.07
CA VAL A 79 -10.80 -13.08 -0.13
C VAL A 79 -10.20 -13.01 -1.53
N LEU A 80 -10.06 -14.16 -2.21
CA LEU A 80 -9.56 -14.21 -3.57
C LEU A 80 -10.51 -13.52 -4.57
N LEU A 81 -11.81 -13.77 -4.46
CA LEU A 81 -12.82 -13.12 -5.31
C LEU A 81 -12.79 -11.60 -5.15
N VAL A 82 -12.69 -11.12 -3.90
CA VAL A 82 -12.59 -9.69 -3.60
C VAL A 82 -11.29 -9.11 -4.19
N ALA A 83 -10.17 -9.81 -4.05
CA ALA A 83 -8.90 -9.38 -4.63
C ALA A 83 -8.96 -9.27 -6.16
N ILE A 84 -9.58 -10.25 -6.84
CA ILE A 84 -9.76 -10.23 -8.30
C ILE A 84 -10.70 -9.10 -8.73
N ALA A 85 -11.81 -8.88 -8.01
CA ALA A 85 -12.73 -7.79 -8.30
C ALA A 85 -12.04 -6.41 -8.20
N TYR A 86 -11.21 -6.23 -7.16
CA TYR A 86 -10.42 -5.01 -7.00
C TYR A 86 -9.34 -4.86 -8.06
N LEU A 87 -8.67 -5.95 -8.46
CA LEU A 87 -7.70 -5.93 -9.56
C LEU A 87 -8.35 -5.46 -10.86
N HIS A 88 -9.53 -6.02 -11.19
CA HIS A 88 -10.28 -5.66 -12.40
C HIS A 88 -10.72 -4.19 -12.39
N TRP A 89 -11.17 -3.65 -11.26
CA TRP A 89 -11.54 -2.23 -11.15
C TRP A 89 -10.36 -1.27 -11.37
N THR A 90 -9.14 -1.70 -11.04
CA THR A 90 -7.94 -0.85 -11.14
C THR A 90 -7.26 -0.84 -12.51
N VAL A 91 -7.75 -1.62 -13.47
CA VAL A 91 -7.30 -1.67 -14.88
C VAL A 91 -8.26 -0.87 -15.75
#